data_AF-A0A962KS24-F1
#
_entry.id   AF-A0A962KS24-F1
#
_cell.length_a   1.000
_cell.length_b   1.000
_cell.length_c   1.000
_cell.angle_alpha   90.00
_cell.angle_beta   90.00
_cell.angle_gamma   90.00
#
_symmetry.space_group_name_H-M   'P 1'
#
loop_
_entity.id
_entity.type
_entity.pdbx_description
1 polymer ?
#
loop_
_entity_poly.entity_id
_entity_poly.type
_entity_poly.pdbx_seq_one_letter_code
_entity_poly.pdbx_strand_id
1 'polypeptide(L)'
;MADRGQNFAVAEEDDEEAVPVTKKVANKNDVSQGDVAGIGAQRLKAFIDRIERLEEEKAALAEDIKEIYAEAKGVGFDVKTIRKIIGLRKVDEQKRRESDELLELYKSAIGMA
;
A
#
# COMPACT_ATOMS: atom_id res chain seq x y z
N MET A 1 -1.25 62.36 48.00
CA MET A 1 -0.65 62.06 46.69
C MET A 1 -1.81 61.60 45.80
N ALA A 2 -2.05 62.30 44.69
CA ALA A 2 -3.34 62.34 44.00
C ALA A 2 -3.75 61.03 43.29
N ASP A 3 -5.04 60.76 43.44
CA ASP A 3 -5.93 59.97 42.57
C ASP A 3 -5.82 60.41 41.10
N ARG A 4 -5.72 59.44 40.19
CA ARG A 4 -5.93 59.61 38.76
C ARG A 4 -6.64 58.39 38.22
N GLY A 5 -7.97 58.49 38.20
CA GLY A 5 -8.80 57.72 37.30
C GLY A 5 -8.34 57.88 35.85
N GLN A 6 -8.29 56.76 35.15
CA GLN A 6 -8.49 56.73 33.71
C GLN A 6 -9.70 55.85 33.46
N ASN A 7 -10.81 56.52 33.15
CA ASN A 7 -11.92 55.94 32.39
C ASN A 7 -11.37 55.49 31.04
N PHE A 8 -11.56 54.21 30.70
CA PHE A 8 -11.62 53.78 29.30
C PHE A 8 -12.88 52.93 29.18
N ALA A 9 -13.97 53.58 28.82
CA ALA A 9 -15.25 52.95 28.51
C ALA A 9 -15.06 52.10 27.25
N VAL A 10 -15.28 50.79 27.36
CA VAL A 10 -15.54 49.91 26.23
C VAL A 10 -17.05 49.92 26.05
N ALA A 11 -17.53 50.62 25.03
CA ALA A 11 -18.88 50.51 24.54
C ALA A 11 -18.84 49.77 23.20
N GLU A 12 -19.63 48.71 23.14
CA GLU A 12 -19.96 47.91 21.98
C GLU A 12 -20.53 48.79 20.86
N GLU A 13 -19.98 48.66 19.65
CA GLU A 13 -20.68 48.99 18.42
C GLU A 13 -20.60 47.74 17.53
N ASP A 14 -21.65 46.91 17.66
CA ASP A 14 -22.04 45.94 16.67
C ASP A 14 -22.46 46.70 15.40
N ASP A 15 -21.66 46.60 14.33
CA ASP A 15 -22.16 46.76 12.97
C ASP A 15 -21.28 45.92 12.02
N GLU A 16 -21.80 44.73 11.72
CA GLU A 16 -21.26 43.76 10.79
C GLU A 16 -21.40 44.30 9.36
N GLU A 17 -20.40 45.02 8.84
CA GLU A 17 -20.40 45.47 7.45
C GLU A 17 -20.19 44.26 6.52
N ALA A 18 -21.25 43.88 5.80
CA ALA A 18 -21.31 42.69 4.95
C ALA A 18 -20.22 42.69 3.84
N VAL A 19 -19.38 41.65 3.83
CA VAL A 19 -18.43 41.37 2.75
C VAL A 19 -19.20 40.92 1.49
N PRO A 20 -18.97 41.50 0.29
CA PRO A 20 -19.71 41.12 -0.91
C PRO A 20 -19.39 39.68 -1.34
N VAL A 21 -20.42 38.83 -1.32
CA VAL A 21 -20.37 37.45 -1.82
C VAL A 21 -20.00 37.43 -3.30
N THR A 22 -18.87 36.80 -3.57
CA THR A 22 -18.34 36.53 -4.91
C THR A 22 -19.28 35.62 -5.70
N LYS A 23 -19.81 36.09 -6.84
CA LYS A 23 -20.30 35.20 -7.91
C LYS A 23 -20.00 35.79 -9.28
N LYS A 24 -18.93 35.26 -9.91
CA LYS A 24 -18.97 34.52 -11.17
C LYS A 24 -17.55 34.33 -11.70
N VAL A 25 -16.82 33.38 -11.11
CA VAL A 25 -15.70 32.76 -11.84
C VAL A 25 -16.36 31.87 -12.89
N ALA A 26 -16.38 32.34 -14.14
CA ALA A 26 -16.66 31.49 -15.28
C ALA A 26 -15.52 30.49 -15.40
N ASN A 27 -15.59 29.37 -14.68
CA ASN A 27 -14.72 28.24 -14.91
C ASN A 27 -15.21 27.54 -16.19
N LYS A 28 -14.71 27.99 -17.35
CA LYS A 28 -14.73 27.17 -18.56
C LYS A 28 -13.61 26.13 -18.47
N ASN A 29 -13.79 25.17 -17.57
CA ASN A 29 -13.23 23.84 -17.78
C ASN A 29 -14.22 23.07 -18.64
N ASP A 30 -14.30 23.46 -19.92
CA ASP A 30 -14.82 22.57 -20.95
C ASP A 30 -13.74 21.52 -21.22
N VAL A 31 -13.60 20.59 -20.27
CA VAL A 31 -12.94 19.32 -20.59
C VAL A 31 -13.99 18.53 -21.35
N SER A 32 -13.93 18.67 -22.67
CA SER A 32 -14.70 17.89 -23.64
C SER A 32 -14.80 16.44 -23.16
N GLN A 33 -16.02 16.04 -22.80
CA GLN A 33 -16.37 14.74 -22.25
C GLN A 33 -16.02 13.60 -23.24
N GLY A 34 -15.73 13.91 -24.51
CA GLY A 34 -15.28 12.99 -25.55
C GLY A 34 -13.77 12.76 -25.62
N ASP A 35 -12.94 13.76 -25.30
CA ASP A 35 -11.47 13.66 -25.44
C ASP A 35 -10.83 12.91 -24.26
N VAL A 36 -11.39 13.05 -23.06
CA VAL A 36 -10.96 12.31 -21.87
C VAL A 36 -11.41 10.85 -21.91
N ALA A 37 -12.61 10.59 -22.44
CA ALA A 37 -13.13 9.24 -22.60
C ALA A 37 -12.30 8.43 -23.60
N GLY A 38 -11.88 9.06 -24.71
CA GLY A 38 -10.97 8.47 -25.69
C GLY A 38 -9.60 8.18 -25.07
N ILE A 39 -8.85 9.22 -24.70
CA ILE A 39 -7.47 9.07 -24.21
C ILE A 39 -7.40 8.20 -22.96
N GLY A 40 -8.40 8.31 -22.07
CA GLY A 40 -8.54 7.45 -20.89
C GLY A 40 -8.76 5.99 -21.25
N ALA A 41 -9.63 5.69 -22.23
CA ALA A 41 -9.86 4.34 -22.71
C ALA A 41 -8.62 3.73 -23.37
N GLN A 42 -7.87 4.49 -24.19
CA GLN A 42 -6.62 4.00 -24.79
C GLN A 42 -5.56 3.69 -23.72
N ARG A 43 -5.41 4.57 -22.72
CA ARG A 43 -4.45 4.35 -21.63
C ARG A 43 -4.84 3.16 -20.75
N LEU A 44 -6.13 2.99 -20.46
CA LEU A 44 -6.66 1.84 -19.73
C LEU A 44 -6.39 0.54 -20.48
N LYS A 45 -6.66 0.50 -21.79
CA LYS A 45 -6.36 -0.65 -22.64
C LYS A 45 -4.87 -1.01 -22.60
N ALA A 46 -3.98 -0.02 -22.71
CA ALA A 46 -2.54 -0.25 -22.60
C ALA A 46 -2.07 -0.75 -21.21
N PHE A 47 -2.81 -0.48 -20.14
CA PHE A 47 -2.55 -1.12 -18.84
C PHE A 47 -3.03 -2.57 -18.81
N ILE A 48 -4.25 -2.83 -19.31
CA ILE A 48 -4.84 -4.17 -19.37
C ILE A 48 -3.97 -5.11 -20.19
N ASP A 49 -3.63 -4.73 -21.43
CA ASP A 49 -2.82 -5.55 -22.34
C ASP A 49 -1.46 -5.92 -21.72
N ARG A 50 -0.84 -5.00 -20.98
CA ARG A 50 0.42 -5.26 -20.27
C ARG A 50 0.24 -6.19 -19.07
N ILE A 51 -0.85 -6.05 -18.32
CA ILE A 51 -1.14 -6.92 -17.17
C ILE A 51 -1.46 -8.33 -17.65
N GLU A 52 -2.27 -8.49 -18.70
CA GLU A 52 -2.62 -9.79 -19.27
C GLU A 52 -1.37 -10.55 -19.72
N ARG A 53 -0.45 -9.89 -20.43
CA ARG A 53 0.83 -10.50 -20.79
C ARG A 53 1.64 -10.95 -19.57
N LEU A 54 1.70 -10.12 -18.52
CA LEU A 54 2.42 -10.48 -17.28
C LEU A 54 1.74 -11.62 -16.52
N GLU A 55 0.41 -11.72 -16.54
CA GLU A 55 -0.32 -12.84 -15.95
C GLU A 55 -0.12 -14.14 -16.74
N GLU A 56 -0.03 -14.08 -18.07
CA GLU A 56 0.35 -15.23 -18.90
C GLU A 56 1.80 -15.70 -18.60
N GLU A 57 2.76 -14.77 -18.56
CA GLU A 57 4.16 -15.08 -18.19
C GLU A 57 4.25 -15.71 -16.79
N LYS A 58 3.50 -15.16 -15.83
CA LYS A 58 3.41 -15.69 -14.46
C LYS A 58 2.77 -17.07 -14.41
N ALA A 59 1.76 -17.34 -15.24
CA ALA A 59 1.13 -18.65 -15.33
C ALA A 59 2.09 -19.69 -15.91
N ALA A 60 2.83 -19.36 -16.97
CA ALA A 60 3.85 -20.23 -17.53
C ALA A 60 4.93 -20.57 -16.49
N LEU A 61 5.46 -19.56 -15.79
CA LEU A 61 6.44 -19.78 -14.71
C LEU A 61 5.88 -20.62 -13.56
N ALA A 62 4.59 -20.47 -13.24
CA ALA A 62 3.94 -21.27 -12.21
C ALA A 62 3.84 -22.76 -12.58
N GLU A 63 3.59 -23.06 -13.87
CA GLU A 63 3.61 -24.43 -14.37
C GLU A 63 5.04 -25.00 -14.35
N ASP A 64 6.05 -24.24 -14.80
CA ASP A 64 7.46 -24.67 -14.72
C ASP A 64 7.88 -25.02 -13.28
N ILE A 65 7.51 -24.17 -12.30
CA ILE A 65 7.77 -24.42 -10.88
C ILE A 65 7.08 -25.71 -10.40
N LYS A 66 5.87 -25.98 -10.90
CA LYS A 66 5.10 -27.18 -10.54
C LYS A 66 5.73 -28.44 -11.14
N GLU A 67 6.26 -28.37 -12.35
CA GLU A 67 7.02 -29.46 -12.97
C GLU A 67 8.27 -29.80 -12.15
N ILE A 68 9.06 -28.79 -11.73
CA ILE A 68 10.23 -29.00 -10.87
C ILE A 68 9.85 -29.67 -9.54
N TYR A 69 8.73 -29.27 -8.93
CA TYR A 69 8.24 -29.94 -7.73
C TYR A 69 7.78 -31.38 -7.99
N ALA A 70 7.22 -31.66 -9.16
CA ALA A 70 6.83 -33.01 -9.56
C ALA A 70 8.07 -33.90 -9.79
N GLU A 71 9.10 -33.37 -10.44
CA GLU A 71 10.39 -34.04 -10.62
C GLU A 71 11.03 -34.37 -9.26
N ALA A 72 11.12 -33.39 -8.36
CA ALA A 72 11.65 -33.59 -7.02
C ALA A 72 10.90 -34.73 -6.27
N LYS A 73 9.58 -34.79 -6.43
CA LYS A 73 8.76 -35.88 -5.89
C LYS A 73 9.10 -37.23 -6.54
N GLY A 74 9.27 -37.27 -7.86
CA GLY A 74 9.64 -38.47 -8.61
C GLY A 74 10.99 -39.05 -8.21
N VAL A 75 11.94 -38.19 -7.83
CA VAL A 75 13.26 -38.58 -7.31
C VAL A 75 13.20 -39.00 -5.83
N GLY A 76 12.09 -38.75 -5.13
CA GLY A 76 11.85 -39.18 -3.75
C GLY A 76 12.02 -38.09 -2.68
N PHE A 77 12.15 -36.82 -3.06
CA PHE A 77 12.18 -35.72 -2.09
C PHE A 77 10.79 -35.34 -1.58
N ASP A 78 10.70 -34.93 -0.31
CA ASP A 78 9.47 -34.34 0.25
C ASP A 78 9.29 -32.88 -0.21
N VAL A 79 8.37 -32.70 -1.15
CA VAL A 79 7.99 -31.39 -1.69
C VAL A 79 7.51 -30.41 -0.61
N LYS A 80 6.86 -30.90 0.47
CA LYS A 80 6.39 -30.02 1.55
C LYS A 80 7.57 -29.37 2.28
N THR A 81 8.60 -30.16 2.58
CA THR A 81 9.82 -29.67 3.21
C THR A 81 10.59 -28.72 2.29
N ILE A 82 10.69 -29.01 0.99
CA ILE A 82 11.31 -28.08 0.03
C ILE A 82 10.60 -26.71 0.02
N ARG A 83 9.26 -26.70 0.01
CA ARG A 83 8.49 -25.44 0.07
C ARG A 83 8.76 -24.65 1.35
N LYS A 84 8.85 -25.33 2.49
CA LYS A 84 9.23 -24.69 3.76
C LYS A 84 10.62 -24.06 3.68
N ILE A 85 11.61 -24.78 3.14
CA ILE A 85 12.98 -24.28 2.95
C ILE A 85 12.99 -23.04 2.06
N ILE A 86 12.26 -23.05 0.93
CA ILE A 86 12.16 -21.87 0.04
C ILE A 86 11.54 -20.68 0.78
N GLY A 87 10.50 -20.91 1.59
CA GLY A 87 9.90 -19.88 2.44
C GLY A 87 10.91 -19.30 3.42
N LEU A 88 11.64 -20.15 4.15
CA LEU A 88 12.69 -19.74 5.07
C LEU A 88 13.78 -18.93 4.37
N ARG A 89 14.18 -19.31 3.15
CA ARG A 89 15.20 -18.59 2.36
C ARG A 89 14.77 -17.20 1.91
N LYS A 90 13.47 -16.91 1.84
CA LYS A 90 12.96 -15.56 1.53
C LYS A 90 13.04 -14.62 2.74
N VAL A 91 13.13 -15.16 3.95
CA VAL A 91 13.29 -14.38 5.17
C VAL A 91 14.74 -13.94 5.30
N ASP A 92 14.92 -12.71 5.78
CA ASP A 92 16.23 -12.16 6.15
C ASP A 92 16.98 -13.10 7.10
N GLU A 93 18.30 -13.19 6.92
CA GLU A 93 19.11 -14.16 7.66
C GLU A 93 19.16 -13.87 9.16
N GLN A 94 19.23 -12.60 9.57
CA GLN A 94 19.25 -12.25 11.00
C GLN A 94 17.90 -12.60 11.62
N LYS A 95 16.80 -12.21 10.98
CA LYS A 95 15.44 -12.54 11.46
C LYS A 95 15.22 -14.05 11.58
N ARG A 96 15.73 -14.84 10.62
CA ARG A 96 15.66 -16.30 10.66
C ARG A 96 16.44 -16.86 11.86
N ARG A 97 17.68 -16.40 12.07
CA ARG A 97 18.52 -16.83 13.21
C ARG A 97 17.85 -16.51 14.55
N GLU A 98 17.38 -15.28 14.73
CA GLU A 98 16.66 -14.87 15.95
C GLU A 98 15.44 -15.76 16.21
N SER A 99 14.66 -16.03 15.16
CA SER A 99 13.48 -16.92 15.29
C SER A 99 13.85 -18.36 15.59
N ASP A 100 14.95 -18.88 15.02
CA ASP A 100 15.43 -20.24 15.24
C ASP A 100 15.98 -20.40 16.66
N GLU A 101 16.72 -19.40 17.19
CA GLU A 101 17.21 -19.37 18.57
C GLU A 101 16.06 -19.37 19.59
N LEU A 102 15.03 -18.54 19.36
CA LEU A 102 13.83 -18.51 20.21
C LEU A 102 13.06 -19.83 20.15
N LEU A 103 12.93 -20.41 18.96
CA LEU A 103 12.28 -21.71 18.78
C LEU A 103 13.00 -22.80 19.57
N GLU A 104 14.33 -22.82 19.50
CA GLU A 104 15.16 -23.81 20.19
C GLU A 104 15.08 -23.65 21.72
N LEU A 105 15.11 -22.41 22.20
CA LEU A 105 14.89 -22.10 23.62
C LEU A 105 13.54 -22.67 24.10
N TYR A 106 12.46 -22.47 23.32
CA TYR A 106 11.15 -22.98 23.72
C TYR A 106 11.02 -24.50 23.62
N LYS A 107 11.62 -25.13 22.61
CA LYS A 107 11.67 -26.60 22.52
C LYS A 107 12.39 -27.22 23.70
N SER A 108 13.54 -26.66 24.08
CA SER A 108 14.30 -27.14 25.23
C SER A 108 13.49 -27.02 26.54
N ALA A 109 12.77 -25.92 26.73
CA ALA A 109 11.92 -25.69 27.90
C ALA A 109 10.78 -26.73 28.04
N ILE A 110 10.30 -27.30 26.93
CA ILE A 110 9.24 -28.33 26.91
C ILE A 110 9.78 -29.75 26.67
N GLY A 111 11.10 -29.95 26.70
CA GLY A 111 11.73 -31.27 26.55
C GLY A 111 11.63 -31.87 25.13
N MET A 112 11.51 -31.04 24.10
CA MET A 112 11.48 -31.42 22.68
C MET A 112 12.84 -31.29 21.98
N ALA A 113 13.90 -30.94 22.72
CA ALA A 113 15.27 -30.81 22.22
C ALA A 113 16.01 -32.15 22.21
#